data_AF-A0A849S409-F1
#
_entry.id   AF-A0A849S409-F1
#
_cell.length_a   1.000
_cell.length_b   1.000
_cell.length_c   1.000
_cell.angle_alpha   90.00
_cell.angle_beta   90.00
_cell.angle_gamma   90.00
#
_symmetry.space_group_name_H-M   'P 1'
#
loop_
_entity.id
_entity.type
_entity.pdbx_description
1 polymer ?
#
loop_
_entity_poly.entity_id
_entity_poly.type
_entity_poly.pdbx_seq_one_letter_code
_entity_poly.pdbx_strand_id
1 'polypeptide(L)'
;MIASANQSEQATPPPADAGLTKLYDTHPYTAYTEDLEFMWRWTIYRDQKLVQEGCSLTLDASKRAVNHVLAFFNVATQNNQ
;
A
#
# COMPACT_ATOMS: atom_id res chain seq x y z
N MET A 1 -29.27 3.84 17.59
CA MET A 1 -28.24 4.87 17.35
C MET A 1 -27.29 4.26 16.33
N ILE A 2 -27.56 4.44 15.04
CA ILE A 2 -26.78 3.87 13.95
C ILE A 2 -25.65 4.86 13.65
N ALA A 3 -24.43 4.52 14.04
CA ALA A 3 -23.25 5.27 13.64
C ALA A 3 -23.02 5.01 12.15
N SER A 4 -23.39 5.97 11.31
CA SER A 4 -22.93 6.05 9.93
C SER A 4 -21.42 6.23 9.95
N ALA A 5 -20.66 5.14 9.74
CA ALA A 5 -19.25 5.25 9.41
C ALA A 5 -19.15 5.79 7.97
N ASN A 6 -18.52 6.95 7.88
CA ASN A 6 -18.50 7.82 6.72
C ASN A 6 -17.79 7.16 5.52
N GLN A 7 -18.22 7.56 4.33
CA GLN A 7 -17.78 7.08 3.02
C GLN A 7 -16.30 7.45 2.75
N SER A 8 -15.51 6.44 2.35
CA SER A 8 -14.35 6.53 1.44
C SER A 8 -13.61 7.87 1.39
N GLU A 9 -12.76 8.14 2.39
CA GLU A 9 -11.61 9.01 2.17
C GLU A 9 -10.73 8.33 1.11
N GLN A 10 -10.52 8.99 -0.03
CA GLN A 10 -9.46 8.58 -0.95
C GLN A 10 -8.15 8.67 -0.16
N ALA A 11 -7.66 7.52 0.30
CA ALA A 11 -6.42 7.45 1.04
C ALA A 11 -5.31 7.95 0.11
N THR A 12 -4.82 9.15 0.41
CA THR A 12 -3.62 9.73 -0.20
C THR A 12 -2.40 9.08 0.45
N PRO A 13 -1.24 9.08 -0.23
CA PRO A 13 -0.02 8.60 0.38
C PRO A 13 0.24 9.41 1.65
N PRO A 14 0.65 8.72 2.72
CA PRO A 14 0.87 9.35 4.00
C PRO A 14 2.01 10.37 3.91
N PRO A 15 1.98 11.43 4.72
CA PRO A 15 3.05 12.43 4.75
C PRO A 15 4.39 11.77 5.12
N ALA A 16 5.50 12.35 4.62
CA ALA A 16 6.83 11.77 4.75
C ALA A 16 7.26 11.49 6.21
N ASP A 17 6.70 12.23 7.17
CA ASP A 17 7.02 12.15 8.59
C ASP A 17 6.05 11.29 9.41
N ALA A 18 5.17 10.52 8.75
CA ALA A 18 4.16 9.68 9.43
C ALA A 18 4.72 8.44 10.17
N GLY A 19 6.05 8.31 10.29
CA GLY A 19 6.68 7.14 10.94
C GLY A 19 6.57 5.83 10.15
N LEU A 20 6.18 5.90 8.88
CA LEU A 20 5.99 4.72 8.02
C LEU A 20 7.29 4.29 7.36
N THR A 21 7.48 2.98 7.26
CA THR A 21 8.62 2.41 6.53
C THR A 21 8.27 2.34 5.05
N LYS A 22 9.00 3.09 4.22
CA LYS A 22 8.87 3.03 2.75
C LYS A 22 9.43 1.70 2.23
N LEU A 23 8.60 0.96 1.48
CA LEU A 23 8.95 -0.35 0.91
C LEU A 23 9.30 -0.27 -0.58
N TYR A 24 8.71 0.67 -1.31
CA TYR A 24 8.91 0.85 -2.75
C TYR A 24 8.70 2.30 -3.15
N ASP A 25 9.48 2.80 -4.10
CA ASP A 25 9.40 4.19 -4.58
C ASP A 25 9.94 4.30 -6.02
N THR A 26 9.09 4.01 -6.99
CA THR A 26 9.42 4.14 -8.41
C THR A 26 8.15 4.42 -9.18
N HIS A 27 8.11 5.57 -9.85
CA HIS A 27 6.94 6.02 -10.62
C HIS A 27 6.42 4.91 -11.56
N PRO A 28 5.09 4.64 -11.58
CA PRO A 28 4.01 5.39 -10.92
C PRO A 28 3.68 4.92 -9.49
N TYR A 29 4.41 3.95 -8.94
CA TYR A 29 4.07 3.28 -7.70
C TYR A 29 4.92 3.70 -6.50
N THR A 30 4.27 3.84 -5.35
CA THR A 30 4.93 3.96 -4.04
C THR A 30 4.26 3.02 -3.05
N ALA A 31 5.03 2.38 -2.17
CA ALA A 31 4.47 1.51 -1.14
C ALA A 31 5.08 1.79 0.22
N TYR A 32 4.26 1.66 1.26
CA TYR A 32 4.61 1.91 2.65
C TYR A 32 4.17 0.75 3.53
N THR A 33 4.76 0.64 4.71
CA THR A 33 4.30 -0.27 5.75
C THR A 33 4.40 0.34 7.14
N GLU A 34 3.53 -0.12 8.02
CA GLU A 34 3.40 0.27 9.41
C GLU A 34 3.45 -0.97 10.29
N ASP A 35 4.15 -0.88 11.42
CA ASP A 35 4.08 -1.88 12.48
C ASP A 35 2.90 -1.57 13.40
N LEU A 36 1.95 -2.50 13.50
CA LEU A 36 0.78 -2.40 14.37
C LEU A 36 0.93 -3.28 15.61
N GLU A 37 2.17 -3.66 15.97
CA GLU A 37 2.58 -4.57 17.05
C GLU A 37 2.17 -6.04 16.85
N PHE A 38 0.94 -6.31 16.42
CA PHE A 38 0.44 -7.67 16.17
C PHE A 38 0.52 -8.09 14.69
N MET A 39 0.69 -7.12 13.78
CA MET A 39 0.86 -7.35 12.35
C MET A 39 1.50 -6.13 11.68
N TRP A 40 1.90 -6.31 10.42
CA TRP A 40 2.36 -5.23 9.56
C TRP A 40 1.28 -4.91 8.55
N ARG A 41 0.81 -3.66 8.51
CA ARG A 41 -0.05 -3.17 7.43
C ARG A 41 0.82 -2.61 6.32
N TRP A 42 0.49 -2.89 5.07
CA TRP A 42 1.16 -2.29 3.92
C TRP A 42 0.14 -1.71 2.95
N THR A 43 0.52 -0.63 2.29
CA THR A 43 -0.31 0.10 1.33
C THR A 43 0.50 0.38 0.07
N ILE A 44 -0.15 0.28 -1.09
CA ILE A 44 0.41 0.57 -2.40
C ILE A 44 -0.41 1.69 -3.03
N TYR A 45 0.28 2.72 -3.50
CA TYR A 45 -0.29 3.86 -4.18
C TYR A 45 0.20 3.88 -5.63
N ARG A 46 -0.68 4.29 -6.55
CA ARG A 46 -0.36 4.63 -7.93
C ARG A 46 -0.76 6.08 -8.17
N ASP A 47 0.17 6.92 -8.62
CA ASP A 47 -0.10 8.35 -8.87
C ASP A 47 -0.81 9.02 -7.67
N GLN A 48 -0.30 8.75 -6.47
CA GLN A 48 -0.83 9.24 -5.18
C GLN A 48 -2.25 8.77 -4.82
N LYS A 49 -2.79 7.75 -5.49
CA LYS A 49 -4.06 7.13 -5.13
C LYS A 49 -3.81 5.74 -4.56
N LEU A 50 -4.40 5.44 -3.40
CA LEU A 50 -4.35 4.08 -2.85
C LEU A 50 -4.98 3.10 -3.86
N VAL A 51 -4.23 2.10 -4.27
CA VAL A 51 -4.69 1.06 -5.20
C VAL A 51 -4.81 -0.31 -4.53
N GLN A 52 -4.06 -0.54 -3.45
CA GLN A 52 -4.13 -1.79 -2.70
C GLN A 52 -3.69 -1.57 -1.26
N GLU A 53 -4.38 -2.25 -0.35
CA GLU A 53 -3.99 -2.43 1.05
C GLU A 53 -3.88 -3.92 1.36
N GLY A 54 -3.00 -4.29 2.29
CA GLY A 54 -2.96 -5.62 2.86
C GLY A 54 -2.15 -5.68 4.15
N CYS A 55 -1.95 -6.90 4.65
CA CYS A 55 -1.17 -7.13 5.85
C CYS A 55 -0.21 -8.31 5.70
N SER A 56 0.76 -8.39 6.61
CA SER A 56 1.72 -9.48 6.71
C SER A 56 2.16 -9.64 8.17
N LEU A 57 2.68 -10.81 8.51
CA LEU A 57 3.10 -11.10 9.89
C LEU A 57 4.45 -10.47 10.26
N THR A 58 5.29 -10.18 9.26
CA THR A 58 6.61 -9.59 9.46
C THR A 58 6.89 -8.54 8.38
N LEU A 59 7.77 -7.58 8.68
CA LEU A 59 8.26 -6.59 7.71
C LEU A 59 8.82 -7.24 6.43
N ASP A 60 9.55 -8.34 6.58
CA ASP A 60 10.14 -9.08 5.47
C ASP A 60 9.07 -9.77 4.60
N ALA A 61 8.00 -10.30 5.22
CA ALA A 61 6.84 -10.77 4.49
C ALA A 61 6.10 -9.63 3.77
N SER A 62 5.97 -8.45 4.38
CA SER A 62 5.38 -7.26 3.73
C SER A 62 6.14 -6.88 2.46
N LYS A 63 7.48 -6.86 2.51
CA LYS A 63 8.33 -6.57 1.34
C LYS A 63 8.07 -7.53 0.18
N ARG A 64 8.02 -8.84 0.46
CA ARG A 64 7.72 -9.86 -0.56
C ARG A 64 6.30 -9.73 -1.11
N ALA A 65 5.31 -9.53 -0.24
CA ALA A 65 3.93 -9.37 -0.65
C ALA A 65 3.75 -8.18 -1.61
N VAL A 66 4.30 -7.02 -1.25
CA VAL A 66 4.29 -5.82 -2.10
C VAL A 66 4.97 -6.09 -3.43
N ASN A 67 6.14 -6.73 -3.44
CA ASN A 67 6.84 -7.06 -4.69
C ASN A 67 6.01 -7.97 -5.62
N HIS A 68 5.29 -8.95 -5.07
CA HIS A 68 4.42 -9.81 -5.87
C HIS A 68 3.24 -9.04 -6.48
N VAL A 69 2.62 -8.15 -5.72
CA VAL A 69 1.51 -7.32 -6.23
C VAL A 69 2.00 -6.36 -7.31
N LEU A 70 3.15 -5.71 -7.12
CA LEU A 70 3.74 -4.82 -8.12
C LEU A 70 4.15 -5.56 -9.40
N ALA A 71 4.70 -6.77 -9.28
CA ALA A 71 4.99 -7.61 -10.44
C ALA A 71 3.72 -7.91 -11.26
N PHE A 72 2.60 -8.21 -10.59
CA PHE A 72 1.31 -8.39 -11.24
C PHE A 72 0.82 -7.11 -11.93
N PHE A 73 0.91 -5.95 -11.27
CA PHE A 73 0.51 -4.66 -11.86
C PHE A 73 1.35 -4.27 -13.08
N ASN A 74 2.65 -4.56 -13.07
CA ASN A 74 3.54 -4.30 -14.21
C ASN A 74 3.17 -5.17 -15.42
N VAL A 75 2.90 -6.46 -15.20
CA VAL A 75 2.43 -7.37 -16.28
C VAL A 75 1.07 -6.91 -16.82
N ALA A 76 0.14 -6.53 -15.95
CA ALA A 76 -1.18 -6.04 -16.35
C ALA A 76 -1.11 -4.73 -17.16
N THR A 77 -0.11 -3.88 -16.90
CA THR A 77 0.11 -2.64 -17.66
C THR A 77 0.64 -2.94 -19.07
N GLN A 78 1.52 -3.93 -19.22
CA GLN A 78 2.06 -4.33 -20.52
C GLN A 78 1.01 -4.99 -21.43
N ASN A 79 0.07 -5.75 -20.87
CA ASN A 79 -0.96 -6.45 -21.65
C ASN A 79 -2.12 -5.55 -22.13
N ASN A 80 -2.21 -4.32 -21.63
CA ASN A 80 -3.27 -3.35 -21.98
C ASN A 80 -2.78 -2.24 -22.94
N GLN A 81 -1.59 -2.40 -23.53
CA GLN A 81 -1.05 -1.55 -24.59
C GLN A 81 -1.11 -2.27 -25.94
#